data_AF-A0A497FMP5-F1
#
_entry.id   AF-A0A497FMP5-F1
#
_cell.length_a   1.000
_cell.length_b   1.000
_cell.length_c   1.000
_cell.angle_alpha   90.00
_cell.angle_beta   90.00
_cell.angle_gamma   90.00
#
_symmetry.space_group_name_H-M   'P 1'
#
loop_
_entity.id
_entity.type
_entity.pdbx_description
1 polymer ?
#
loop_
_entity_poly.entity_id
_entity_poly.type
_entity_poly.pdbx_seq_one_letter_code
_entity_poly.pdbx_strand_id
1 'polypeptide(L)'
;DKVDVVVTIGGTGLSATDVTIESLKPVFDKEVEGFGDVFRSISFREIGATSYMSRATAGVIAGKVIYCLPGSPHAVKVAIKELILPEAGHLVYIARRDLR
;
A
#
# COMPACT_ATOMS: atom_id res chain seq x y z
N ASP A 1 -3.30 20.35 5.20
CA ASP A 1 -2.49 19.52 6.12
C ASP A 1 -1.11 19.21 5.59
N LYS A 2 -0.16 19.00 6.51
CA LYS A 2 1.26 18.64 6.27
C LYS A 2 1.45 17.11 6.22
N VAL A 3 0.64 16.40 5.45
CA VAL A 3 0.71 14.92 5.36
C VAL A 3 1.40 14.53 4.05
N ASP A 4 2.43 13.70 4.18
CA ASP A 4 3.20 13.18 3.05
C ASP A 4 2.80 11.75 2.67
N VAL A 5 2.52 10.93 3.68
CA VAL A 5 2.20 9.51 3.52
C VAL A 5 0.96 9.17 4.35
N VAL A 6 0.06 8.39 3.75
CA VAL A 6 -1.12 7.82 4.41
C VAL A 6 -1.03 6.31 4.36
N VAL A 7 -1.30 5.66 5.49
CA VAL A 7 -1.40 4.20 5.59
C VAL A 7 -2.77 3.84 6.14
N THR A 8 -3.52 3.05 5.40
CA THR A 8 -4.78 2.46 5.86
C THR A 8 -4.57 1.00 6.24
N ILE A 9 -5.36 0.52 7.19
CA ILE A 9 -5.26 -0.83 7.73
C ILE A 9 -6.66 -1.43 7.73
N GLY A 10 -6.84 -2.55 7.01
CA GLY A 10 -8.11 -3.26 6.91
C GLY A 10 -8.97 -2.83 5.71
N GLY A 11 -10.08 -3.54 5.51
CA GLY A 11 -11.00 -3.30 4.39
C GLY A 11 -10.44 -3.71 3.02
N THR A 12 -9.38 -4.52 2.98
CA THR A 12 -8.71 -4.98 1.75
C THR A 12 -8.97 -6.45 1.43
N GLY A 13 -9.78 -7.16 2.23
CA GLY A 13 -10.15 -8.55 1.98
C GLY A 13 -11.10 -8.74 0.79
N LEU A 14 -11.67 -9.94 0.67
CA LEU A 14 -12.60 -10.32 -0.40
C LEU A 14 -14.08 -10.20 0.01
N SER A 15 -14.37 -9.79 1.25
CA SER A 15 -15.76 -9.67 1.70
C SER A 15 -16.43 -8.47 1.04
N ALA A 16 -17.76 -8.48 0.94
CA ALA A 16 -18.52 -7.35 0.38
C ALA A 16 -18.33 -6.04 1.18
N THR A 17 -17.90 -6.13 2.44
CA THR A 17 -17.62 -4.98 3.30
C THR A 17 -16.18 -4.47 3.17
N ASP A 18 -15.29 -5.20 2.51
CA ASP A 18 -13.92 -4.78 2.24
C ASP A 18 -13.88 -3.85 1.03
N VAL A 19 -13.95 -2.54 1.29
CA VAL A 19 -14.11 -1.51 0.26
C VAL A 19 -12.94 -0.51 0.16
N THR A 20 -11.86 -0.69 0.94
CA THR A 20 -10.74 0.26 1.00
C THR A 20 -10.11 0.47 -0.37
N ILE A 21 -9.94 -0.61 -1.14
CA ILE A 21 -9.28 -0.56 -2.45
C ILE A 21 -10.21 0.04 -3.49
N GLU A 22 -11.46 -0.39 -3.48
CA GLU A 22 -12.53 0.12 -4.32
C GLU A 22 -12.73 1.63 -4.12
N SER A 23 -12.47 2.13 -2.90
CA SER A 23 -12.55 3.55 -2.57
C SER A 23 -11.32 4.34 -3.00
N LEU A 24 -10.12 3.76 -2.90
CA LEU A 24 -8.86 4.50 -3.09
C LEU A 24 -8.26 4.36 -4.48
N LYS A 25 -8.31 3.16 -5.08
CA LYS A 25 -7.71 2.89 -6.39
C LYS A 25 -8.27 3.78 -7.52
N PRO A 26 -9.58 4.09 -7.60
CA PRO A 26 -10.11 4.97 -8.65
C PRO A 26 -9.64 6.41 -8.59
N VAL A 27 -9.14 6.85 -7.42
CA VAL A 27 -8.67 8.24 -7.20
C VAL A 27 -7.15 8.34 -7.14
N PHE A 28 -6.42 7.27 -7.45
CA PHE A 28 -4.98 7.33 -7.62
C PHE A 28 -4.64 8.07 -8.92
N ASP A 29 -3.76 9.08 -8.82
CA ASP A 29 -3.11 9.68 -9.99
C ASP A 29 -2.22 8.65 -10.68
N LYS A 30 -1.55 7.81 -9.87
CA LYS A 30 -0.70 6.73 -10.33
C LYS A 30 -0.65 5.60 -9.31
N GLU A 31 -0.78 4.37 -9.77
CA GLU A 31 -0.63 3.18 -8.93
C GLU A 31 0.86 2.78 -8.82
N VAL A 32 1.26 2.31 -7.64
CA VAL A 32 2.56 1.69 -7.38
C VAL A 32 2.38 0.17 -7.43
N GLU A 33 2.13 -0.36 -8.63
CA GLU A 33 1.73 -1.77 -8.85
C GLU A 33 2.68 -2.76 -8.15
N GLY A 34 3.98 -2.51 -8.25
CA GLY A 34 5.02 -3.36 -7.66
C GLY A 34 4.96 -3.49 -6.13
N PHE A 35 4.28 -2.57 -5.42
CA PHE A 35 4.11 -2.70 -3.96
C PHE A 35 3.35 -3.97 -3.59
N GLY A 36 2.21 -4.21 -4.25
CA GLY A 36 1.39 -5.39 -3.98
C GLY A 36 2.11 -6.69 -4.33
N ASP A 37 2.85 -6.70 -5.44
CA ASP A 37 3.61 -7.86 -5.89
C ASP A 37 4.73 -8.24 -4.95
N VAL A 38 5.55 -7.26 -4.55
CA VAL A 38 6.65 -7.48 -3.60
C VAL A 38 6.09 -7.88 -2.23
N PHE A 39 5.01 -7.23 -1.78
CA PHE A 39 4.37 -7.58 -0.51
C PHE A 39 3.86 -9.03 -0.49
N ARG A 40 3.19 -9.48 -1.56
CA ARG A 40 2.75 -10.88 -1.69
C ARG A 40 3.93 -11.84 -1.78
N SER A 41 5.01 -11.47 -2.47
CA SER A 41 6.22 -12.29 -2.61
C SER A 41 6.93 -12.50 -1.27
N ILE A 42 7.12 -11.45 -0.47
CA ILE A 42 7.69 -11.55 0.88
C ILE A 42 6.75 -12.37 1.76
N SER A 43 5.45 -12.06 1.75
CA SER A 43 4.45 -12.78 2.54
C SER A 43 4.37 -14.27 2.18
N PHE A 44 4.56 -14.64 0.91
CA PHE A 44 4.52 -16.03 0.46
C PHE A 44 5.57 -16.90 1.16
N ARG A 45 6.73 -16.33 1.48
CA ARG A 45 7.80 -17.04 2.21
C ARG A 45 7.39 -17.41 3.63
N GLU A 46 6.44 -16.69 4.21
CA GLU A 46 6.00 -16.88 5.60
C GLU A 46 4.67 -17.64 5.71
N ILE A 47 3.69 -17.29 4.87
CA ILE A 47 2.31 -17.81 4.95
C ILE A 47 1.87 -18.61 3.72
N GLY A 48 2.79 -18.85 2.77
CA GLY A 48 2.55 -19.65 1.57
C GLY A 48 1.45 -19.09 0.69
N ALA A 49 0.65 -19.98 0.11
CA ALA A 49 -0.42 -19.65 -0.81
C ALA A 49 -1.43 -18.62 -0.24
N THR A 50 -1.63 -18.57 1.07
CA THR A 50 -2.49 -17.56 1.72
C THR A 50 -2.14 -16.13 1.30
N SER A 51 -0.87 -15.85 0.97
CA SER A 51 -0.43 -14.52 0.58
C SER A 51 -1.08 -13.98 -0.69
N TYR A 52 -1.48 -14.84 -1.64
CA TYR A 52 -2.09 -14.35 -2.90
C TYR A 52 -3.45 -13.69 -2.67
N MET A 53 -4.14 -14.03 -1.57
CA MET A 53 -5.42 -13.40 -1.21
C MET A 53 -5.26 -11.96 -0.74
N SER A 54 -4.04 -11.53 -0.42
CA SER A 54 -3.77 -10.13 -0.06
C SER A 54 -3.95 -9.22 -1.26
N ARG A 55 -4.89 -8.29 -1.13
CA ARG A 55 -5.11 -7.22 -2.09
C ARG A 55 -4.36 -5.93 -1.74
N ALA A 56 -3.36 -5.98 -0.85
CA ALA A 56 -2.59 -4.80 -0.48
C ALA A 56 -2.10 -4.04 -1.73
N THR A 57 -2.29 -2.72 -1.74
CA THR A 57 -1.94 -1.85 -2.87
C THR A 57 -1.39 -0.51 -2.38
N ALA A 58 -0.77 0.25 -3.27
CA ALA A 58 -0.29 1.59 -3.00
C ALA A 58 -0.44 2.47 -4.23
N GLY A 59 -0.52 3.78 -4.02
CA GLY A 59 -0.68 4.75 -5.09
C GLY A 59 -0.32 6.16 -4.64
N VAL A 60 -0.40 7.10 -5.58
CA VAL A 60 -0.18 8.52 -5.35
C VAL A 60 -1.50 9.27 -5.54
N ILE A 61 -1.80 10.19 -4.63
CA ILE A 61 -2.92 11.15 -4.75
C ILE A 61 -2.41 12.54 -4.39
N ALA A 62 -2.51 13.48 -5.33
CA ALA A 62 -2.10 14.88 -5.16
C ALA A 62 -0.71 15.02 -4.49
N GLY A 63 0.27 14.26 -5.01
CA GLY A 63 1.64 14.24 -4.52
C GLY A 63 1.83 13.61 -3.13
N LYS A 64 0.86 12.83 -2.63
CA LYS A 64 0.95 12.07 -1.37
C LYS A 64 0.99 10.59 -1.69
N VAL A 65 1.69 9.81 -0.89
CA VAL A 65 1.78 8.37 -1.07
C VAL A 65 0.77 7.68 -0.15
N ILE A 66 -0.05 6.80 -0.70
CA ILE A 66 -1.10 6.07 0.00
C ILE A 66 -0.75 4.59 -0.04
N TYR A 67 -0.78 3.92 1.11
CA TYR A 67 -0.65 2.47 1.24
C TYR A 67 -1.93 1.89 1.84
N CYS A 68 -2.44 0.81 1.25
CA CYS A 68 -3.60 0.07 1.72
C CYS A 68 -3.16 -1.30 2.21
N LEU A 69 -3.13 -1.50 3.52
CA LEU A 69 -2.63 -2.72 4.16
C LEU A 69 -3.79 -3.60 4.66
N PRO A 70 -3.61 -4.92 4.77
CA PRO A 70 -4.58 -5.79 5.43
C PRO A 70 -4.61 -5.54 6.95
N GLY A 71 -5.69 -5.99 7.59
CA GLY A 71 -5.90 -5.79 9.04
C GLY A 71 -4.98 -6.61 9.96
N SER A 72 -4.22 -7.56 9.42
CA SER A 72 -3.32 -8.41 10.19
C SER A 72 -2.13 -7.62 10.75
N PRO A 73 -1.91 -7.58 12.08
CA PRO A 73 -0.78 -6.85 12.68
C PRO A 73 0.58 -7.32 12.16
N HIS A 74 0.72 -8.62 11.87
CA HIS A 74 1.93 -9.20 11.32
C HIS A 74 2.24 -8.63 9.93
N ALA A 75 1.22 -8.62 9.07
CA ALA A 75 1.35 -8.16 7.70
C ALA A 75 1.64 -6.63 7.66
N VAL A 76 1.03 -5.86 8.56
CA VAL A 76 1.35 -4.43 8.74
C VAL A 76 2.81 -4.23 9.14
N LYS A 77 3.32 -5.03 10.09
CA LYS A 77 4.72 -4.96 10.52
C LYS A 77 5.70 -5.25 9.38
N VAL A 78 5.42 -6.27 8.56
CA VAL A 78 6.21 -6.60 7.36
C VAL A 78 6.19 -5.43 6.37
N ALA A 79 5.01 -4.94 6.00
CA ALA A 79 4.89 -3.82 5.04
C ALA A 79 5.62 -2.57 5.52
N ILE A 80 5.45 -2.18 6.80
CA ILE A 80 6.06 -0.98 7.35
C ILE A 80 7.59 -1.09 7.36
N LYS A 81 8.13 -2.20 7.87
CA LYS A 81 9.58 -2.35 8.05
C LYS A 81 10.33 -2.61 6.76
N GLU A 82 9.82 -3.51 5.93
CA GLU A 82 10.55 -4.02 4.77
C GLU A 82 10.30 -3.19 3.51
N LEU A 83 9.18 -2.47 3.41
CA LEU A 83 8.77 -1.79 2.17
C LEU A 83 8.54 -0.28 2.34
N ILE A 84 7.76 0.13 3.34
CA ILE A 84 7.31 1.52 3.44
C ILE A 84 8.41 2.42 4.00
N LEU A 85 8.94 2.13 5.19
CA LEU A 85 9.93 3.00 5.83
C LEU A 85 11.21 3.20 5.00
N PRO A 86 11.76 2.18 4.29
CA PRO A 86 12.94 2.36 3.46
C PRO A 86 12.72 3.32 2.28
N GLU A 87 11.53 3.32 1.67
CA GLU A 87 11.29 4.00 0.38
C GLU A 87 10.34 5.20 0.45
N ALA A 88 9.60 5.40 1.55
CA ALA A 88 8.57 6.43 1.66
C ALA A 88 9.09 7.84 1.30
N GLY A 89 10.27 8.22 1.80
CA GLY A 89 10.86 9.52 1.51
C GLY A 89 11.20 9.71 0.03
N HIS A 90 11.73 8.68 -0.62
CA HIS A 90 12.06 8.70 -2.04
C HIS A 90 10.80 8.75 -2.90
N LEU A 91 9.78 7.94 -2.58
CA LEU A 91 8.51 7.96 -3.29
C LEU A 91 7.80 9.31 -3.19
N VAL A 92 7.80 9.94 -2.01
CA VAL A 92 7.26 11.30 -1.84
C VAL A 92 8.04 12.31 -2.69
N TYR A 93 9.37 12.23 -2.72
CA TYR A 93 10.19 13.09 -3.56
C TYR A 93 9.84 12.96 -5.05
N ILE A 94 9.77 11.73 -5.57
CA ILE A 94 9.40 11.47 -6.98
C ILE A 94 7.98 11.96 -7.27
N ALA A 95 7.02 11.61 -6.41
CA ALA A 95 5.60 11.96 -6.60
C ALA A 95 5.34 13.48 -6.66
N ARG A 96 6.27 14.30 -6.14
CA ARG A 96 6.17 15.76 -6.11
C ARG A 96 7.12 16.46 -7.06
N ARG A 97 7.96 15.71 -7.79
CA ARG A 97 9.02 16.31 -8.61
C ARG A 97 8.45 17.28 -9.64
N ASP A 98 7.32 16.94 -10.22
CA ASP A 98 6.68 17.69 -11.29
C ASP A 98 5.56 18.64 -10.77
N LEU A 99 5.37 18.71 -9.44
CA LEU A 99 4.45 19.65 -8.76
C LEU A 99 5.17 20.92 -8.27
N ARG A 100 6.46 21.06 -8.58
CA ARG A 100 7.31 22.20 -8.21
C ARG A 100 7.41 23.21 -9.34
#